data_AF-A0A7J5YW64-F1
#
_entry.id   AF-A0A7J5YW64-F1
#
_cell.length_a   1.000
_cell.length_b   1.000
_cell.length_c   1.000
_cell.angle_alpha   90.00
_cell.angle_beta   90.00
_cell.angle_gamma   90.00
#
_symmetry.space_group_name_H-M   'P 1'
#
loop_
_entity.id
_entity.type
_entity.pdbx_description
1 polymer ?
#
loop_
_entity_poly.entity_id
_entity_poly.type
_entity_poly.pdbx_seq_one_letter_code
_entity_poly.pdbx_strand_id
1 'polypeptide(L)'
;MPSITKTLHFLSSALVTSISVGVLGYCMSTQWAETTMECTRSGDRFTNGSALITWKLFVGDLIRDFCPLFGKTEKFEACLSVLVLILFAVNLRVTRMAEKLVKISTGNTPADLRNESTEMMLGYYLVILYTVLSLVAIAVIYIYDQAAYTHRREQQRPTEDAPKEIMMY
;
A
#
# COMPACT_ATOMS: atom_id res chain seq x y z
N MET A 1 -4.57 -35.66 -19.81
CA MET A 1 -5.55 -34.55 -19.66
C MET A 1 -5.21 -33.77 -18.40
N PRO A 2 -5.17 -32.43 -18.41
CA PRO A 2 -4.97 -31.67 -17.18
C PRO A 2 -6.14 -31.95 -16.23
N SER A 3 -5.83 -32.36 -15.00
CA SER A 3 -6.84 -32.67 -13.97
C SER A 3 -7.68 -31.43 -13.67
N ILE A 4 -8.99 -31.62 -13.46
CA ILE A 4 -9.97 -30.58 -13.08
C ILE A 4 -9.47 -29.74 -11.88
N THR A 5 -8.75 -30.37 -10.95
CA THR A 5 -8.11 -29.72 -9.79
C THR A 5 -7.12 -28.63 -10.21
N LYS A 6 -6.30 -28.88 -11.23
CA LYS A 6 -5.28 -27.90 -11.69
C LYS A 6 -5.95 -26.69 -12.33
N THR A 7 -7.02 -26.91 -13.09
CA THR A 7 -7.78 -25.84 -13.75
C THR A 7 -8.51 -24.99 -12.71
N LEU A 8 -9.09 -25.60 -11.66
CA LEU A 8 -9.79 -24.88 -10.59
C LEU A 8 -8.84 -24.00 -9.78
N HIS A 9 -7.64 -24.49 -9.43
CA HIS A 9 -6.63 -23.66 -8.76
C HIS A 9 -6.18 -22.50 -9.62
N PHE A 10 -5.87 -22.73 -10.91
CA PHE A 10 -5.44 -21.68 -11.82
C PHE A 10 -6.51 -20.60 -11.98
N LEU A 11 -7.78 -21.00 -12.15
CA LEU A 11 -8.92 -20.10 -12.22
C LEU A 11 -9.11 -19.31 -10.92
N SER A 12 -8.99 -19.96 -9.76
CA SER A 12 -9.11 -19.31 -8.45
C SER A 12 -8.00 -18.28 -8.21
N SER A 13 -6.76 -18.60 -8.56
CA SER A 13 -5.63 -17.66 -8.45
C SER A 13 -5.79 -16.49 -9.41
N ALA A 14 -6.28 -16.73 -10.63
CA ALA A 14 -6.53 -15.66 -11.60
C ALA A 14 -7.67 -14.72 -11.15
N LEU A 15 -8.72 -15.26 -10.54
CA LEU A 15 -9.80 -14.46 -9.98
C LEU A 15 -9.33 -13.63 -8.78
N VAL A 16 -8.58 -14.21 -7.85
CA VAL A 16 -8.03 -13.47 -6.70
C VAL A 16 -7.07 -12.36 -7.15
N THR A 17 -6.20 -12.61 -8.13
CA THR A 17 -5.27 -11.59 -8.63
C THR A 17 -5.99 -10.48 -9.39
N SER A 18 -6.97 -10.80 -10.24
CA SER A 18 -7.76 -9.77 -10.95
C SER A 18 -8.55 -8.88 -10.01
N ILE A 19 -9.20 -9.45 -8.98
CA ILE A 19 -9.87 -8.70 -7.92
C ILE A 19 -8.86 -7.81 -7.19
N SER A 20 -7.69 -8.35 -6.85
CA SER A 20 -6.64 -7.60 -6.15
C SER A 20 -6.15 -6.40 -6.98
N VAL A 21 -5.97 -6.56 -8.28
CA VAL A 21 -5.59 -5.46 -9.19
C VAL A 21 -6.70 -4.40 -9.29
N GLY A 22 -7.97 -4.83 -9.35
CA GLY A 22 -9.11 -3.90 -9.34
C GLY A 22 -9.20 -3.09 -8.05
N VAL A 23 -9.05 -3.76 -6.89
CA VAL A 23 -9.01 -3.11 -5.56
C VAL A 23 -7.84 -2.15 -5.48
N LEU A 24 -6.66 -2.53 -5.96
CA LEU A 24 -5.50 -1.66 -5.99
C LEU A 24 -5.74 -0.43 -6.88
N GLY A 25 -6.29 -0.60 -8.09
CA GLY A 25 -6.61 0.50 -8.99
C GLY A 25 -7.62 1.48 -8.39
N TYR A 26 -8.67 0.98 -7.74
CA TYR A 26 -9.62 1.83 -7.02
C TYR A 26 -8.94 2.54 -5.85
N CYS A 27 -8.10 1.83 -5.08
CA CYS A 27 -7.33 2.41 -3.99
C CYS A 27 -6.41 3.55 -4.46
N MET A 28 -5.82 3.46 -5.65
CA MET A 28 -4.99 4.53 -6.22
C MET A 28 -5.79 5.80 -6.52
N SER A 29 -7.09 5.68 -6.80
CA SER A 29 -7.97 6.80 -7.12
C SER A 29 -8.52 7.52 -5.86
N THR A 30 -8.50 6.85 -4.72
CA THR A 30 -9.04 7.38 -3.45
C THR A 30 -8.04 8.24 -2.67
N GLN A 31 -8.54 9.01 -1.70
CA GLN A 31 -7.73 9.71 -0.71
C GLN A 31 -7.29 8.75 0.41
N TRP A 32 -6.07 8.95 0.91
CA TRP A 32 -5.42 8.02 1.85
C TRP A 32 -5.33 8.59 3.26
N ALA A 33 -5.01 9.87 3.36
CA ALA A 33 -4.95 10.57 4.63
C ALA A 33 -5.25 12.04 4.44
N GLU A 34 -5.82 12.65 5.46
CA GLU A 34 -6.02 14.08 5.56
C GLU A 34 -5.28 14.57 6.80
N THR A 35 -4.43 15.58 6.64
CA THR A 35 -3.68 16.18 7.74
C THR A 35 -4.10 17.62 7.86
N THR A 36 -4.68 17.97 9.01
CA THR A 36 -5.08 19.34 9.31
C THR A 36 -4.08 19.92 10.30
N MET A 37 -3.72 21.18 10.09
CA MET A 37 -2.78 21.92 10.91
C MET A 37 -3.30 23.33 11.12
N GLU A 38 -3.23 23.82 12.35
CA GLU A 38 -3.51 25.21 12.66
C GLU A 38 -2.26 26.05 12.44
N CYS A 39 -2.40 27.16 11.70
CA CYS A 39 -1.32 28.12 11.45
C CYS A 39 -1.43 29.31 12.41
N THR A 40 -0.32 29.67 13.03
CA THR A 40 -0.18 30.94 13.76
C THR A 40 1.02 31.74 13.26
N ARG A 41 0.94 33.05 13.42
CA ARG A 41 2.05 33.96 13.15
C ARG A 41 3.08 33.77 14.26
N SER A 42 4.35 33.61 13.91
CA SER A 42 5.41 33.39 14.91
C SER A 42 5.44 34.55 15.92
N GLY A 43 5.30 34.20 17.20
CA GLY A 43 5.25 35.13 18.32
C GLY A 43 3.85 35.43 18.87
N ASP A 44 2.79 35.10 18.13
CA ASP A 44 1.40 35.29 18.58
C ASP A 44 0.76 33.97 19.06
N ARG A 45 -0.20 34.09 19.99
CA ARG A 45 -1.02 32.95 20.48
C ARG A 45 -2.32 32.76 19.68
N PHE A 46 -2.57 33.61 18.68
CA PHE A 46 -3.82 33.62 17.93
C PHE A 46 -3.70 32.79 16.66
N THR A 47 -4.57 31.80 16.49
CA THR A 47 -4.67 31.01 15.25
C THR A 47 -5.31 31.88 14.19
N ASN A 48 -4.52 32.31 13.19
CA ASN A 48 -4.98 33.19 12.11
C ASN A 48 -5.31 32.43 10.83
N GLY A 49 -5.08 31.13 10.77
CA GLY A 49 -5.42 30.31 9.61
C GLY A 49 -5.26 28.81 9.84
N SER A 50 -5.53 28.03 8.80
CA SER A 50 -5.43 26.57 8.78
C SER A 50 -4.78 26.08 7.49
N ALA A 51 -3.89 25.10 7.61
CA ALA A 51 -3.33 24.34 6.51
C ALA A 51 -3.96 22.94 6.47
N LEU A 52 -4.48 22.57 5.32
CA LEU A 52 -5.08 21.27 5.05
C LEU A 52 -4.24 20.55 3.99
N ILE A 53 -3.77 19.34 4.32
CA ILE A 53 -3.02 18.50 3.40
C ILE A 53 -3.83 17.24 3.11
N THR A 54 -4.28 17.11 1.88
CA THR A 54 -4.90 15.89 1.39
C THR A 54 -3.83 15.03 0.71
N TRP A 55 -3.57 13.85 1.27
CA TRP A 55 -2.64 12.88 0.70
C TRP A 55 -3.41 11.90 -0.20
N LYS A 56 -3.18 12.00 -1.50
CA LYS A 56 -3.50 10.94 -2.47
C LYS A 56 -2.22 10.16 -2.78
N LEU A 57 -2.37 9.05 -3.49
CA LEU A 57 -1.27 8.12 -3.71
C LEU A 57 -0.05 8.75 -4.38
N PHE A 58 -0.29 9.50 -5.46
CA PHE A 58 0.77 10.12 -6.27
C PHE A 58 0.77 11.64 -6.24
N VAL A 59 -0.24 12.22 -5.59
CA VAL A 59 -0.43 13.67 -5.55
C VAL A 59 -0.83 14.05 -4.13
N GLY A 60 -0.17 15.03 -3.57
CA GLY A 60 -0.67 15.72 -2.40
C GLY A 60 -1.21 17.09 -2.78
N ASP A 61 -2.38 17.41 -2.26
CA ASP A 61 -2.95 18.75 -2.36
C ASP A 61 -2.77 19.46 -1.01
N LEU A 62 -2.03 20.56 -0.99
CA LEU A 62 -1.86 21.43 0.17
C LEU A 62 -2.72 22.68 -0.04
N ILE A 63 -3.76 22.82 0.77
CA ILE A 63 -4.63 24.00 0.81
C ILE A 63 -4.26 24.79 2.06
N ARG A 64 -4.02 26.09 1.91
CA ARG A 64 -3.69 26.98 3.03
C ARG A 64 -4.68 28.13 3.04
N ASP A 65 -5.50 28.18 4.07
CA ASP A 65 -6.43 29.28 4.31
C ASP A 65 -5.84 30.17 5.41
N PHE A 66 -5.51 31.41 5.07
CA PHE A 66 -5.02 32.43 6.00
C PHE A 66 -3.73 32.08 6.81
N CYS A 67 -2.92 31.10 6.36
CA CYS A 67 -1.50 31.00 6.75
C CYS A 67 -0.71 32.19 6.10
N PRO A 68 0.51 32.60 6.52
CA PRO A 68 1.06 33.95 6.26
C PRO A 68 1.24 34.41 4.79
N LEU A 69 0.90 33.58 3.81
CA LEU A 69 0.59 33.97 2.43
C LEU A 69 -0.90 33.74 2.14
N PHE A 70 -1.57 34.69 1.50
CA PHE A 70 -2.98 34.59 1.10
C PHE A 70 -3.26 33.30 0.30
N GLY A 71 -4.10 32.43 0.87
CA GLY A 71 -5.02 31.51 0.15
C GLY A 71 -4.44 30.81 -1.07
N LYS A 72 -3.43 29.95 -0.92
CA LYS A 72 -2.82 29.25 -2.05
C LYS A 72 -2.93 27.74 -1.92
N THR A 73 -3.54 27.13 -2.95
CA THR A 73 -3.55 25.68 -3.17
C THR A 73 -2.31 25.29 -3.96
N GLU A 74 -1.47 24.45 -3.38
CA GLU A 74 -0.29 23.87 -4.03
C GLU A 74 -0.53 22.38 -4.25
N LYS A 75 -0.18 21.89 -5.43
CA LYS A 75 -0.18 20.46 -5.72
C LYS A 75 1.26 19.99 -5.83
N PHE A 76 1.58 18.88 -5.19
CA PHE A 76 2.89 18.26 -5.29
C PHE A 76 2.74 16.81 -5.71
N GLU A 77 3.59 16.37 -6.63
CA GLU A 77 3.63 14.97 -7.04
C GLU A 77 4.56 14.19 -6.11
N ALA A 78 4.12 13.00 -5.72
CA ALA A 78 4.88 12.07 -4.91
C ALA A 78 5.03 10.76 -5.68
N CYS A 79 6.24 10.44 -6.14
CA CYS A 79 6.51 9.14 -6.75
C CYS A 79 6.85 8.14 -5.63
N LEU A 80 5.85 7.40 -5.19
CA LEU A 80 6.00 6.47 -4.07
C LEU A 80 5.75 5.04 -4.59
N SER A 81 6.82 4.25 -4.69
CA SER A 81 6.70 2.81 -4.94
C SER A 81 6.07 2.12 -3.73
N VAL A 82 5.46 0.94 -3.91
CA VAL A 82 4.67 0.26 -2.85
C VAL A 82 5.44 0.04 -1.54
N LEU A 83 6.74 -0.26 -1.61
CA LEU A 83 7.61 -0.37 -0.43
C LEU A 83 7.91 1.00 0.21
N VAL A 84 8.09 2.02 -0.62
CA VAL A 84 8.29 3.39 -0.18
C VAL A 84 7.01 3.94 0.45
N LEU A 85 5.81 3.51 0.05
CA LEU A 85 4.53 3.95 0.65
C LEU A 85 4.37 3.55 2.12
N ILE A 86 4.78 2.33 2.48
CA ILE A 86 4.69 1.86 3.88
C ILE A 86 5.71 2.63 4.74
N LEU A 87 6.94 2.78 4.24
CA LEU A 87 7.96 3.60 4.88
C LEU A 87 7.57 5.08 4.92
N PHE A 88 6.87 5.58 3.92
CA PHE A 88 6.38 6.96 3.84
C PHE A 88 5.22 7.20 4.79
N ALA A 89 4.26 6.29 4.93
CA ALA A 89 3.18 6.41 5.91
C ALA A 89 3.70 6.37 7.35
N VAL A 90 4.70 5.52 7.63
CA VAL A 90 5.40 5.53 8.94
C VAL A 90 6.19 6.82 9.12
N ASN A 91 6.92 7.26 8.09
CA ASN A 91 7.63 8.55 8.13
C ASN A 91 6.67 9.74 8.26
N LEU A 92 5.48 9.74 7.66
CA LEU A 92 4.49 10.81 7.83
C LEU A 92 4.00 10.91 9.28
N ARG A 93 3.84 9.79 9.96
CA ARG A 93 3.44 9.77 11.38
C ARG A 93 4.59 10.09 12.34
N VAL A 94 5.82 9.69 12.01
CA VAL A 94 6.98 9.76 12.92
C VAL A 94 7.83 11.01 12.69
N THR A 95 7.94 11.45 11.44
CA THR A 95 8.72 12.62 11.05
C THR A 95 7.75 13.74 10.66
N ARG A 96 7.90 14.93 11.24
CA ARG A 96 7.07 16.13 10.99
C ARG A 96 7.27 16.68 9.56
N MET A 97 7.08 15.83 8.56
CA MET A 97 7.29 16.11 7.14
C MET A 97 6.26 17.10 6.63
N ALA A 98 5.02 16.99 7.11
CA ALA A 98 3.96 17.93 6.79
C ALA A 98 4.33 19.36 7.26
N GLU A 99 4.91 19.49 8.46
CA GLU A 99 5.39 20.78 8.98
C GLU A 99 6.48 21.39 8.08
N LYS A 100 7.46 20.56 7.67
CA LYS A 100 8.54 21.00 6.76
C LYS A 100 8.01 21.40 5.38
N LEU A 101 7.05 20.67 4.84
CA LEU A 101 6.46 20.94 3.54
C LEU A 101 5.71 22.29 3.55
N VAL A 102 4.93 22.54 4.60
CA VAL A 102 4.25 23.84 4.76
C VAL A 102 5.27 24.96 4.86
N LYS A 103 6.33 24.82 5.68
CA LYS A 103 7.40 25.82 5.82
C LYS A 103 8.11 26.13 4.49
N ILE A 104 8.43 25.11 3.69
CA ILE A 104 9.00 25.30 2.35
C ILE A 104 8.02 26.07 1.46
N SER A 105 6.73 25.74 1.52
CA SER A 105 5.69 26.39 0.71
C SER A 105 5.37 27.83 1.13
N THR A 106 5.58 28.20 2.41
CA THR A 106 5.36 29.57 2.94
C THR A 106 6.60 30.48 2.81
N GLY A 107 7.72 29.94 2.35
CA GLY A 107 9.01 30.65 2.30
C GLY A 107 9.54 31.00 3.70
N ASN A 108 10.52 31.90 3.79
CA ASN A 108 11.17 32.36 5.04
C ASN A 108 10.24 33.14 6.00
N THR A 109 8.92 33.13 5.81
CA THR A 109 8.00 33.77 6.76
C THR A 109 7.85 32.90 8.01
N PRO A 110 8.00 33.46 9.22
CA PRO A 110 7.97 32.66 10.43
C PRO A 110 6.51 32.32 10.76
N ALA A 111 6.09 31.13 10.34
CA ALA A 111 4.80 30.51 10.68
C ALA A 111 5.05 29.38 11.69
N ASP A 112 4.29 29.36 12.78
CA ASP A 112 4.29 28.23 13.71
C ASP A 112 3.04 27.37 13.47
N LEU A 113 3.22 26.05 13.45
CA LEU A 113 2.19 25.08 13.11
C LEU A 113 1.84 24.30 14.37
N ARG A 114 0.55 24.27 14.72
CA ARG A 114 0.05 23.65 15.93
C ARG A 114 -1.08 22.69 15.61
N ASN A 115 -1.32 21.79 16.57
CA ASN A 115 -2.45 20.88 16.56
C ASN A 115 -2.53 20.07 15.26
N GLU A 116 -1.43 19.37 14.92
CA GLU A 116 -1.40 18.45 13.78
C GLU A 116 -2.31 17.25 14.08
N SER A 117 -3.39 17.14 13.31
CA SER A 117 -4.26 15.97 13.35
C SER A 117 -4.24 15.27 12.00
N THR A 118 -3.97 13.97 12.01
CA THR A 118 -3.93 13.14 10.79
C THR A 118 -5.03 12.10 10.86
N GLU A 119 -6.03 12.24 10.00
CA GLU A 119 -7.12 11.28 9.84
C GLU A 119 -6.81 10.33 8.68
N MET A 120 -6.95 9.03 8.95
CA MET A 120 -6.75 7.99 7.93
C MET A 120 -8.05 7.74 7.18
N MET A 121 -7.99 7.81 5.86
CA MET A 121 -9.14 7.64 4.98
C MET A 121 -9.24 6.20 4.42
N LEU A 122 -10.29 5.97 3.64
CA LEU A 122 -10.63 4.67 3.06
C LEU A 122 -9.47 4.03 2.28
N GLY A 123 -8.69 4.81 1.51
CA GLY A 123 -7.55 4.30 0.74
C GLY A 123 -6.52 3.57 1.61
N TYR A 124 -6.28 4.04 2.84
CA TYR A 124 -5.37 3.38 3.77
C TYR A 124 -5.85 1.96 4.14
N TYR A 125 -7.14 1.79 4.42
CA TYR A 125 -7.71 0.50 4.79
C TYR A 125 -7.76 -0.47 3.60
N LEU A 126 -8.01 0.03 2.39
CA LEU A 126 -8.03 -0.81 1.18
C LEU A 126 -6.64 -1.38 0.85
N VAL A 127 -5.57 -0.64 1.10
CA VAL A 127 -4.21 -1.17 0.94
C VAL A 127 -3.92 -2.29 1.91
N ILE A 128 -4.33 -2.16 3.17
CA ILE A 128 -4.16 -3.24 4.14
C ILE A 128 -4.88 -4.50 3.64
N LEU A 129 -6.12 -4.36 3.16
CA LEU A 129 -6.86 -5.48 2.59
C LEU A 129 -6.15 -6.09 1.36
N TYR A 130 -5.64 -5.27 0.45
CA TYR A 130 -4.86 -5.73 -0.70
C TYR A 130 -3.59 -6.51 -0.28
N THR A 131 -2.86 -6.04 0.73
CA THR A 131 -1.67 -6.76 1.23
C THR A 131 -2.03 -8.12 1.82
N VAL A 132 -3.16 -8.23 2.52
CA VAL A 132 -3.64 -9.51 3.05
C VAL A 132 -4.05 -10.46 1.91
N LEU A 133 -4.82 -9.97 0.94
CA LEU A 133 -5.26 -10.78 -0.21
C LEU A 133 -4.07 -11.29 -1.04
N SER A 134 -3.05 -10.46 -1.23
CA SER A 134 -1.84 -10.87 -1.96
C SER A 134 -1.02 -11.92 -1.18
N LEU A 135 -0.89 -11.80 0.15
CA LEU A 135 -0.26 -12.83 0.98
C LEU A 135 -1.02 -14.16 0.94
N VAL A 136 -2.36 -14.12 0.97
CA VAL A 136 -3.19 -15.32 0.82
C VAL A 136 -2.98 -15.96 -0.55
N ALA A 137 -2.92 -15.18 -1.63
CA ALA A 137 -2.65 -15.71 -2.97
C ALA A 137 -1.28 -16.41 -3.04
N ILE A 138 -0.24 -15.80 -2.46
CA ILE A 138 1.10 -16.39 -2.38
C ILE A 138 1.06 -17.71 -1.59
N ALA A 139 0.37 -17.73 -0.45
CA ALA A 139 0.23 -18.94 0.37
C ALA A 139 -0.46 -20.07 -0.40
N VAL A 140 -1.53 -19.76 -1.15
CA VAL A 140 -2.25 -20.73 -1.99
C VAL A 140 -1.35 -21.30 -3.09
N ILE A 141 -0.53 -20.46 -3.72
CA ILE A 141 0.44 -20.91 -4.74
C ILE A 141 1.50 -21.80 -4.09
N TYR A 142 2.01 -21.42 -2.92
CA TYR A 142 3.05 -22.16 -2.21
C TYR A 142 2.58 -23.56 -1.78
N ILE A 143 1.40 -23.68 -1.18
CA ILE A 143 0.86 -25.00 -0.77
C ILE A 143 0.59 -25.89 -2.00
N TYR A 144 0.16 -25.31 -3.12
CA TYR A 144 -0.05 -26.06 -4.35
C TYR A 144 1.28 -26.57 -4.93
N ASP A 145 2.30 -25.72 -4.97
CA ASP A 145 3.62 -26.11 -5.46
C ASP A 145 4.22 -27.22 -4.58
N GLN A 146 4.07 -27.10 -3.26
CA GLN A 146 4.47 -28.12 -2.30
C GLN A 146 3.72 -29.45 -2.53
N ALA A 147 2.41 -29.41 -2.74
CA ALA A 147 1.59 -30.59 -3.02
C ALA A 147 1.93 -31.23 -4.39
N ALA A 148 2.24 -30.42 -5.40
CA ALA A 148 2.65 -30.90 -6.71
C ALA A 148 4.07 -31.51 -6.67
N TYR A 149 4.98 -30.90 -5.90
CA TYR A 149 6.34 -31.38 -5.71
C TYR A 149 6.38 -32.72 -4.98
N THR A 150 5.57 -32.88 -3.93
CA THR A 150 5.42 -34.14 -3.20
C THR A 150 4.89 -35.26 -4.09
N HIS A 151 3.85 -35.01 -4.89
CA HIS A 151 3.36 -35.99 -5.86
C HIS A 151 4.39 -36.38 -6.93
N ARG A 152 5.21 -35.44 -7.40
CA ARG A 152 6.29 -35.77 -8.35
C ARG A 152 7.36 -36.65 -7.71
N ARG A 153 7.69 -36.45 -6.43
CA ARG A 153 8.62 -37.33 -5.70
C ARG A 153 8.08 -38.75 -5.55
N GLU A 154 6.78 -38.90 -5.35
CA GLU A 154 6.13 -40.21 -5.27
C GLU A 154 6.12 -40.93 -6.63
N GLN A 155 5.89 -40.21 -7.73
CA GLN A 155 5.95 -40.76 -9.09
C GLN A 155 7.38 -41.01 -9.59
N GLN A 156 8.37 -40.30 -9.05
CA GLN A 156 9.79 -40.49 -9.37
C GLN A 156 10.46 -41.61 -8.56
N ARG A 157 9.76 -42.29 -7.63
CA ARG A 157 10.20 -43.62 -7.18
C ARG A 157 9.99 -44.57 -8.37
N PRO A 158 11.03 -44.84 -9.18
CA PRO A 158 10.87 -45.61 -10.39
C PRO A 158 10.80 -47.07 -9.97
N THR A 159 9.64 -47.72 -10.10
CA THR A 159 9.56 -49.19 -10.29
C THR A 159 10.54 -50.01 -9.44
N GLU A 160 10.67 -49.72 -8.15
CA GLU A 160 11.53 -50.48 -7.22
C GLU A 160 10.81 -51.73 -6.70
N ASP A 161 9.69 -52.11 -7.33
CA ASP A 161 8.95 -53.34 -7.10
C ASP A 161 8.45 -53.94 -8.44
N ALA A 162 9.29 -53.93 -9.48
CA ALA A 162 9.18 -54.97 -10.49
C ALA A 162 10.08 -56.12 -10.02
N PRO A 163 9.53 -57.18 -9.38
CA PRO A 163 10.35 -58.29 -8.92
C PRO A 163 11.06 -58.89 -10.13
N LYS A 164 12.40 -58.77 -10.15
CA LYS A 164 13.27 -59.26 -11.22
C LYS A 164 13.48 -60.78 -11.14
N GLU A 165 12.63 -61.48 -10.40
CA GLU A 165 12.79 -62.89 -10.02
C GLU A 165 12.14 -63.87 -11.03
N ILE A 166 11.50 -63.39 -12.11
CA ILE A 166 10.81 -64.26 -13.10
C ILE A 166 11.41 -64.16 -14.52
N MET A 167 12.61 -63.58 -14.68
CA MET A 167 13.31 -63.52 -15.99
C MET A 167 14.57 -64.39 -16.06
N MET A 168 14.82 -65.23 -15.06
CA MET A 168 15.80 -66.31 -15.16
C MET A 168 15.19 -67.60 -14.65
N TYR A 169 14.34 -68.25 -15.45
CA TYR A 169 14.22 -69.71 -15.54
C TYR A 169 13.46 -70.08 -16.82
#